data_AF-A0ABD7GNM9-F1
#
_entry.id   AF-A0ABD7GNM9-F1
#
_cell.length_a   1.000
_cell.length_b   1.000
_cell.length_c   1.000
_cell.angle_alpha   90.00
_cell.angle_beta   90.00
_cell.angle_gamma   90.00
#
_symmetry.space_group_name_H-M   'P 1'
#
loop_
_entity.id
_entity.type
_entity.pdbx_description
1 polymer ?
#
loop_
_entity_poly.entity_id
_entity_poly.type
_entity_poly.pdbx_seq_one_letter_code
_entity_poly.pdbx_strand_id
1 'polypeptide(L)' 'MALEVALEKANVGFVRAKVGDRYVLQALEENGWVTGGEPSGHILTLDKSTTGDAIIAALQVLTVMVELNKALHELVNG' A
#
# COMPACT_ATOMS: atom_id res chain seq x y z
N MET A 1 10.44 9.21 -4.35
CA MET A 1 9.87 10.50 -4.83
C MET A 1 8.69 10.29 -5.76
N ALA A 2 8.73 9.39 -6.74
CA ALA A 2 7.61 9.18 -7.67
C ALA A 2 6.27 8.84 -6.97
N LEU A 3 6.28 7.89 -6.01
CA LEU A 3 5.08 7.50 -5.26
C LEU A 3 4.46 8.65 -4.47
N GLU A 4 5.27 9.40 -3.74
CA GLU A 4 4.83 10.54 -2.92
C GLU A 4 4.16 11.63 -3.77
N VAL A 5 4.75 11.96 -4.93
CA VAL A 5 4.14 12.91 -5.88
C VAL A 5 2.83 12.38 -6.47
N ALA A 6 2.75 11.09 -6.77
CA ALA A 6 1.52 10.48 -7.29
C ALA A 6 0.38 10.51 -6.26
N LEU A 7 0.69 10.20 -5.00
CA LEU A 7 -0.28 10.23 -3.89
C LEU A 7 -0.73 11.66 -3.58
N GLU A 8 0.18 12.64 -3.61
CA GLU A 8 -0.16 14.06 -3.45
C GLU A 8 -1.13 14.52 -4.54
N LYS A 9 -0.86 14.18 -5.82
CA LYS A 9 -1.79 14.48 -6.93
C LYS A 9 -3.16 13.83 -6.77
N ALA A 10 -3.22 12.68 -6.10
CA ALA A 10 -4.46 11.97 -5.81
C ALA A 10 -5.15 12.44 -4.51
N ASN A 11 -4.62 13.47 -3.82
CA ASN A 11 -5.05 13.92 -2.50
C ASN A 11 -5.07 12.80 -1.45
N VAL A 12 -4.10 11.88 -1.52
CA VAL A 12 -3.90 10.81 -0.54
C VAL A 12 -2.79 11.21 0.42
N GLY A 13 -3.08 11.14 1.72
CA GLY A 13 -2.10 11.40 2.77
C GLY A 13 -0.92 10.42 2.68
N PHE A 14 0.29 10.94 2.89
CA PHE A 14 1.52 10.15 2.81
C PHE A 14 2.49 10.55 3.92
N VAL A 15 3.12 9.56 4.55
CA VAL A 15 4.19 9.76 5.53
C VAL A 15 5.32 8.77 5.25
N ARG A 16 6.56 9.21 5.44
CA ARG A 16 7.72 8.32 5.39
C ARG A 16 8.05 7.81 6.79
N ALA A 17 8.14 6.49 6.93
CA ALA A 17 8.68 5.85 8.11
C ALA A 17 10.20 5.58 7.95
N LYS A 18 10.87 5.29 9.07
CA LYS A 18 12.23 4.71 9.03
C LYS A 18 12.18 3.29 8.45
N VAL A 19 13.31 2.79 7.95
CA VAL A 19 13.42 1.42 7.40
C VAL A 19 13.10 0.38 8.49
N GLY A 20 12.24 -0.59 8.14
CA GLY A 20 11.80 -1.69 8.99
C GLY A 20 10.31 -1.65 9.33
N ASP A 21 9.64 -2.80 9.19
CA ASP A 21 8.19 -3.01 9.35
C ASP A 21 7.59 -2.35 10.59
N ARG A 22 8.31 -2.41 11.72
CA ARG A 22 7.84 -1.83 12.99
C ARG A 22 7.58 -0.33 12.89
N TYR A 23 8.41 0.41 12.16
CA TYR A 23 8.23 1.85 12.01
C TYR A 23 7.09 2.18 11.05
N VAL A 24 6.85 1.32 10.06
CA VAL A 24 5.69 1.44 9.17
C VAL A 24 4.41 1.22 9.97
N LEU A 25 4.33 0.13 10.75
CA LEU A 25 3.18 -0.15 11.60
C LEU A 25 2.91 0.98 12.60
N GLN A 26 3.94 1.47 13.28
CA GLN A 26 3.80 2.59 14.22
C GLN A 26 3.24 3.85 13.53
N ALA A 27 3.73 4.19 12.32
CA ALA A 27 3.22 5.33 11.57
C ALA A 27 1.75 5.14 11.15
N LEU A 28 1.35 3.92 10.80
CA LEU A 28 -0.05 3.60 10.50
C LEU A 28 -0.94 3.77 11.74
N GLU A 29 -0.52 3.26 12.89
CA GLU A 29 -1.25 3.39 14.16
C GLU A 29 -1.40 4.86 14.59
N GLU A 30 -0.32 5.65 14.53
CA GLU A 30 -0.32 7.08 14.89
C GLU A 30 -1.27 7.91 14.01
N ASN A 31 -1.46 7.52 12.75
CA ASN A 31 -2.34 8.21 11.79
C ASN A 31 -3.73 7.57 11.65
N GLY A 32 -3.98 6.44 12.29
CA GLY A 32 -5.22 5.65 12.11
C GLY A 32 -5.39 5.12 10.68
N TRP A 33 -4.29 4.83 9.98
CA TRP A 33 -4.28 4.32 8.61
C TRP A 33 -4.19 2.80 8.57
N VAL A 34 -4.62 2.20 7.46
CA VAL A 34 -4.68 0.74 7.31
C VAL A 34 -3.77 0.17 6.22
N THR A 35 -3.17 1.02 5.38
CA THR A 35 -2.32 0.58 4.25
C THR A 35 -0.96 1.25 4.31
N GLY A 36 0.08 0.42 4.28
CA GLY A 36 1.46 0.88 4.22
C GLY A 36 2.37 -0.22 3.67
N GLY A 37 3.66 0.08 3.53
CA GLY A 37 4.60 -0.93 3.08
C GLY A 37 5.99 -0.41 2.81
N GLU A 38 6.83 -1.32 2.35
CA GLU A 38 8.22 -1.09 2.02
C GLU A 38 8.51 -1.35 0.53
N PRO A 39 9.55 -0.74 -0.05
CA PRO A 39 9.98 -1.01 -1.43
C PRO A 39 10.39 -2.47 -1.69
N SER A 40 10.62 -3.26 -0.65
CA SER A 40 10.88 -4.71 -0.73
C SER A 40 9.69 -5.52 -1.25
N GLY A 41 8.48 -4.94 -1.24
CA GLY A 41 7.23 -5.63 -1.51
C GLY A 41 6.51 -6.13 -0.25
N HIS A 42 7.03 -5.81 0.94
CA HIS A 42 6.29 -6.02 2.19
C HIS A 42 5.16 -4.99 2.31
N ILE A 43 3.91 -5.44 2.27
CA ILE A 43 2.71 -4.58 2.31
C ILE A 43 1.84 -4.95 3.52
N LEU A 44 1.45 -3.93 4.29
CA LEU A 44 0.52 -4.02 5.41
C LEU A 44 -0.89 -3.63 4.94
N THR A 45 -1.86 -4.48 5.27
CA THR A 45 -3.31 -4.27 5.05
C THR A 45 -4.03 -4.54 6.36
N LEU A 46 -3.99 -3.57 7.28
CA LEU A 46 -4.40 -3.73 8.68
C LEU A 46 -5.91 -3.96 8.84
N ASP A 47 -6.69 -3.68 7.80
CA ASP A 47 -8.11 -4.00 7.71
C ASP A 47 -8.39 -5.47 7.32
N LYS A 48 -7.35 -6.23 6.97
CA LYS A 48 -7.42 -7.65 6.54
C LYS A 48 -6.51 -8.57 7.34
N SER A 49 -5.35 -8.09 7.78
CA SER A 49 -4.35 -8.84 8.54
C SER A 49 -3.64 -7.96 9.55
N THR A 50 -3.28 -8.50 10.70
CA THR A 50 -2.52 -7.78 11.74
C THR A 50 -1.01 -7.69 11.46
N THR A 51 -0.54 -8.28 10.36
CA THR A 51 0.86 -8.26 9.91
C THR A 51 0.93 -8.25 8.38
N GLY A 52 2.13 -8.06 7.82
CA GLY A 52 2.32 -8.14 6.38
C GLY A 52 2.14 -9.57 5.88
N ASP A 53 1.26 -9.73 4.90
CA ASP A 53 0.94 -11.02 4.28
C ASP A 53 0.93 -10.84 2.77
N ALA A 54 1.87 -11.52 2.10
CA ALA A 54 2.05 -11.40 0.65
C ALA A 54 0.87 -11.96 -0.15
N ILE A 55 0.18 -12.98 0.38
CA ILE A 55 -1.00 -13.56 -0.28
C ILE A 55 -2.15 -12.56 -0.21
N ILE A 56 -2.39 -11.96 0.96
CA ILE A 56 -3.43 -10.94 1.11
C ILE A 56 -3.12 -9.72 0.23
N ALA A 57 -1.88 -9.24 0.22
CA ALA A 57 -1.47 -8.13 -0.64
C ALA A 57 -1.69 -8.44 -2.13
N ALA A 58 -1.30 -9.64 -2.59
CA ALA A 58 -1.53 -10.09 -3.96
C ALA A 58 -3.03 -10.16 -4.30
N LEU A 59 -3.85 -10.67 -3.37
CA LEU A 59 -5.30 -10.71 -3.54
C LEU A 59 -5.91 -9.30 -3.61
N GLN A 60 -5.40 -8.30 -2.88
CA GLN A 60 -5.87 -6.92 -3.02
C GLN A 60 -5.60 -6.37 -4.42
N VAL A 61 -4.41 -6.62 -4.99
CA VAL A 61 -4.09 -6.23 -6.37
C VAL A 61 -5.02 -6.92 -7.38
N LEU A 62 -5.22 -8.24 -7.24
CA LEU A 62 -6.13 -8.99 -8.11
C LEU A 62 -7.58 -8.51 -7.99
N THR A 63 -8.01 -8.12 -6.78
CA THR A 63 -9.34 -7.55 -6.55
C THR A 63 -9.54 -6.30 -7.39
N VAL A 64 -8.58 -5.36 -7.35
CA VAL A 64 -8.62 -4.14 -8.17
C VAL A 64 -8.64 -4.46 -9.67
N MET A 65 -7.85 -5.45 -10.12
CA MET A 65 -7.86 -5.89 -11.52
C MET A 65 -9.24 -6.39 -11.97
N VAL A 66 -9.90 -7.20 -11.13
CA VAL A 66 -11.24 -7.74 -11.41
C VAL A 66 -12.30 -6.63 -11.38
N GLU A 67 -12.28 -5.78 -10.35
CA GLU A 67 -13.25 -4.69 -10.19
C GLU A 67 -13.19 -3.67 -11.33
N LEU A 68 -11.99 -3.36 -11.81
CA LEU A 68 -11.78 -2.42 -12.91
C LEU A 68 -11.84 -3.10 -14.28
N ASN A 69 -11.94 -4.44 -14.33
CA ASN A 69 -11.84 -5.26 -15.54
C ASN A 69 -10.62 -4.86 -16.40
N LYS A 70 -9.46 -4.74 -15.76
CA LYS A 70 -8.20 -4.31 -16.38
C LYS A 70 -7.07 -5.26 -16.05
N ALA A 71 -6.18 -5.48 -17.02
CA ALA A 71 -4.95 -6.20 -16.79
C ALA A 71 -3.95 -5.35 -15.99
N LEU A 72 -3.03 -6.00 -15.27
CA LEU A 72 -2.05 -5.31 -14.42
C LEU A 72 -1.22 -4.27 -15.20
N HIS A 73 -0.82 -4.59 -16.44
CA HIS A 73 -0.04 -3.69 -17.27
C HIS A 73 -0.78 -2.38 -17.61
N GLU A 74 -2.12 -2.39 -17.57
CA GLU A 74 -2.94 -1.19 -17.79
C GLU A 74 -3.03 -0.34 -16.52
N LEU A 75 -2.96 -0.96 -15.34
CA LEU A 75 -3.06 -0.30 -14.03
C LEU A 75 -1.76 0.39 -13.60
N VAL A 76 -0.61 -0.09 -14.08
CA VAL A 76 0.70 0.50 -13.75
C VAL A 76 1.09 1.67 -14.66
N ASN A 77 0.24 2.00 -15.64
CA ASN A 77 0.44 3.15 -16.52
C ASN A 77 -0.15 4.40 -15.86
N GLY A 78 0.72 5.23 -15.25
CA GLY A 78 0.34 6.48 -14.58
C GLY A 78 1.51 7.47 -14.47
#